data_AF-A0A2T4AJE2-F1
#
_entry.id   AF-A0A2T4AJE2-F1
#
_cell.length_a   1.000
_cell.length_b   1.000
_cell.length_c   1.000
_cell.angle_alpha   90.00
_cell.angle_beta   90.00
_cell.angle_gamma   90.00
#
_symmetry.space_group_name_H-M   'P 1'
#
loop_
_entity.id
_entity.type
_entity.pdbx_description
1 polymer ?
#
loop_
_entity_poly.entity_id
_entity_poly.type
_entity_poly.pdbx_seq_one_letter_code
_entity_poly.pdbx_strand_id
1 'polypeptide(L)'
;MTEIELNGISAGLSGLTAVPWKSGSLNNALATYFCPQKTLQADRPKLGKVFTARNLNRIAGIEIRWTTNLADHLRLVDDDQVVFIFHCASFLQLQKGLDNSPFPASFLQETLDTLALLFPSSDNETTSWLKSIAKIDPRLLKCGSLRTRERRLENFNYWHDQLVILKQAFDESSPRNISQWWFDRRNGVQWYTFWIAILVFAVTIFFGVVQSVEGALQVYLAYKSM
;
A
#
# COMPACT_ATOMS: atom_id res chain seq x y z
N MET A 1 -6.20 15.29 33.47
CA MET A 1 -7.67 15.18 33.30
C MET A 1 -7.89 13.83 32.64
N THR A 2 -8.32 12.87 33.44
CA THR A 2 -8.51 11.46 33.08
C THR A 2 -9.89 11.30 32.44
N GLU A 3 -9.94 10.90 31.16
CA GLU A 3 -11.18 10.42 30.55
C GLU A 3 -11.13 8.90 30.47
N ILE A 4 -12.04 8.29 31.24
CA ILE A 4 -12.40 6.88 31.18
C ILE A 4 -13.66 6.84 30.31
N GLU A 5 -13.54 6.49 29.03
CA GLU A 5 -14.71 6.20 28.21
C GLU A 5 -15.05 4.70 28.29
N LEU A 6 -16.02 4.41 29.13
CA LEU A 6 -16.84 3.20 29.08
C LEU A 6 -17.98 3.46 28.09
N ASN A 7 -17.90 2.94 26.86
CA ASN A 7 -19.06 2.40 26.14
C ASN A 7 -18.68 1.82 24.77
N GLY A 8 -19.22 0.63 24.51
CA GLY A 8 -19.03 -0.13 23.28
C GLY A 8 -19.59 0.57 22.05
N ILE A 9 -18.76 1.36 21.38
CA ILE A 9 -19.01 1.89 20.04
C ILE A 9 -18.07 1.18 19.06
N SER A 10 -18.71 0.48 18.12
CA SER A 10 -18.17 -0.06 16.86
C SER A 10 -16.70 0.27 16.55
N ALA A 11 -15.83 -0.73 16.69
CA ALA A 11 -14.40 -0.72 16.39
C ALA A 11 -14.08 -0.68 14.86
N GLY A 12 -14.89 0.05 14.08
CA GLY A 12 -14.80 0.08 12.62
C GLY A 12 -14.11 1.31 12.02
N LEU A 13 -14.16 2.49 12.67
CA LEU A 13 -13.88 3.76 11.97
C LEU A 13 -12.88 4.70 12.63
N SER A 14 -12.35 4.38 13.81
CA SER A 14 -11.26 5.14 14.43
C SER A 14 -10.10 4.19 14.71
N GLY A 15 -8.92 4.51 14.19
CA GLY A 15 -7.66 3.76 14.38
C GLY A 15 -7.16 3.79 15.83
N LEU A 16 -8.02 3.32 16.74
CA LEU A 16 -7.80 3.18 18.17
C LEU A 16 -8.12 1.73 18.53
N THR A 17 -7.43 0.78 17.91
CA THR A 17 -7.45 -0.59 18.42
C THR A 17 -6.87 -0.57 19.83
N ALA A 18 -7.74 -0.72 20.82
CA ALA A 18 -7.36 -0.80 22.21
C ALA A 18 -6.83 -2.21 22.50
N VAL A 19 -5.61 -2.31 23.00
CA VAL A 19 -5.07 -3.59 23.50
C VAL A 19 -5.79 -3.92 24.81
N PRO A 20 -6.59 -5.00 24.88
CA PRO A 20 -7.35 -5.31 26.07
C PRO A 20 -6.42 -5.73 27.22
N TRP A 21 -6.37 -4.92 28.28
CA TRP A 21 -5.57 -5.20 29.47
C TRP A 21 -6.49 -5.42 30.67
N LYS A 22 -6.79 -6.69 30.97
CA LYS A 22 -7.73 -7.05 32.06
C LYS A 22 -7.02 -7.36 33.39
N SER A 23 -5.81 -7.92 33.34
CA SER A 23 -5.04 -8.33 34.53
C SER A 23 -3.57 -8.58 34.19
N GLY A 24 -2.66 -8.44 35.18
CA GLY A 24 -1.23 -8.72 35.04
C GLY A 24 -0.37 -7.51 34.65
N SER A 25 0.92 -7.71 34.37
CA SER A 25 1.81 -6.63 33.93
C SER A 25 1.52 -6.20 32.49
N LEU A 26 1.66 -4.90 32.21
CA LEU A 26 1.49 -4.34 30.86
C LEU A 26 2.38 -5.05 29.83
N ASN A 27 3.62 -5.39 30.21
CA ASN A 27 4.57 -6.10 29.34
C ASN A 27 4.04 -7.48 28.93
N ASN A 28 3.37 -8.19 29.84
CA ASN A 28 2.80 -9.49 29.52
C ASN A 28 1.58 -9.36 28.59
N ALA A 29 0.75 -8.33 28.82
CA ALA A 29 -0.39 -8.04 27.94
C ALA A 29 0.07 -7.68 26.51
N LEU A 30 1.11 -6.85 26.39
CA LEU A 30 1.70 -6.48 25.10
C LEU A 30 2.39 -7.66 24.41
N ALA A 31 3.15 -8.48 25.15
CA ALA A 31 3.77 -9.68 24.60
C ALA A 31 2.73 -10.71 24.12
N THR A 32 1.61 -10.83 24.84
CA THR A 32 0.49 -11.71 24.45
C THR A 32 -0.22 -11.19 23.21
N TYR A 33 -0.42 -9.87 23.12
CA TYR A 33 -1.09 -9.23 21.98
C TYR A 33 -0.23 -9.28 20.71
N PHE A 34 1.03 -8.85 20.82
CA PHE A 34 2.02 -8.89 19.74
C PHE A 34 2.76 -10.23 19.74
N CYS A 35 2.02 -11.33 19.61
CA CYS A 35 2.60 -12.66 19.44
C CYS A 35 2.98 -12.85 17.95
N PRO A 36 4.02 -13.63 17.60
CA PRO A 36 4.28 -14.02 16.23
C PRO A 36 3.04 -14.68 15.60
N GLN A 37 2.54 -14.12 14.51
CA GLN A 37 1.38 -14.60 13.76
C GLN A 37 1.85 -14.94 12.35
N LYS A 38 1.91 -16.23 12.04
CA LYS A 38 2.26 -16.78 10.72
C LYS A 38 1.23 -17.83 10.31
N THR A 39 -0.03 -17.41 10.31
CA THR A 39 -1.17 -18.29 10.11
C THR A 39 -1.49 -18.42 8.63
N LEU A 40 -1.28 -17.35 7.86
CA LEU A 40 -1.61 -17.29 6.44
C LEU A 40 -0.44 -17.77 5.59
N GLN A 41 -0.75 -18.58 4.58
CA GLN A 41 0.22 -19.02 3.57
C GLN A 41 0.12 -18.08 2.36
N ALA A 42 1.22 -17.43 2.00
CA ALA A 42 1.27 -16.59 0.81
C ALA A 42 1.54 -17.42 -0.45
N ASP A 43 0.65 -17.34 -1.43
CA ASP A 43 0.83 -17.97 -2.75
C ASP A 43 2.12 -17.50 -3.45
N ARG A 44 2.51 -16.24 -3.21
CA ARG A 44 3.79 -15.66 -3.66
C ARG A 44 4.57 -15.08 -2.48
N PRO A 45 5.49 -15.83 -1.85
CA PRO A 45 6.16 -15.41 -0.61
C PRO A 45 7.11 -14.23 -0.79
N LYS A 46 7.43 -13.85 -2.03
CA LYS A 46 8.36 -12.76 -2.34
C LYS A 46 7.60 -11.45 -2.61
N LEU A 47 7.97 -10.39 -1.89
CA LEU A 47 7.50 -9.04 -2.15
C LEU A 47 8.36 -8.41 -3.24
N GLY A 48 7.70 -8.01 -4.34
CA GLY A 48 8.37 -7.42 -5.50
C GLY A 48 8.95 -6.04 -5.20
N LYS A 49 9.82 -5.53 -6.07
CA LYS A 49 10.34 -4.17 -5.93
C LYS A 49 9.26 -3.08 -6.08
N VAL A 50 8.17 -3.43 -6.74
CA VAL A 50 6.99 -2.58 -6.95
C VAL A 50 6.11 -2.45 -5.71
N PHE A 51 6.29 -3.31 -4.70
CA PHE A 51 5.53 -3.26 -3.45
C PHE A 51 6.11 -2.17 -2.54
N THR A 52 5.67 -0.93 -2.75
CA THR A 52 6.03 0.25 -1.96
C THR A 52 4.77 1.01 -1.60
N ALA A 53 4.80 1.78 -0.51
CA ALA A 53 3.68 2.60 -0.05
C ALA A 53 3.12 3.50 -1.17
N ARG A 54 4.00 4.16 -1.93
CA ARG A 54 3.59 5.00 -3.05
C ARG A 54 2.81 4.22 -4.11
N ASN A 55 3.25 3.00 -4.41
CA ASN A 55 2.61 2.15 -5.41
C ASN A 55 1.33 1.48 -4.90
N LEU A 56 1.20 1.23 -3.59
CA LEU A 56 -0.08 0.82 -2.99
C LEU A 56 -1.18 1.84 -3.34
N ASN A 57 -0.89 3.13 -3.17
CA ASN A 57 -1.83 4.19 -3.56
C ASN A 57 -1.95 4.32 -5.09
N ARG A 58 -0.83 4.47 -5.80
CA ARG A 58 -0.84 4.83 -7.21
C ARG A 58 -1.24 3.71 -8.17
N ILE A 59 -0.97 2.44 -7.82
CA ILE A 59 -1.27 1.28 -8.65
C ILE A 59 -2.53 0.60 -8.15
N ALA A 60 -2.57 0.26 -6.86
CA ALA A 60 -3.69 -0.48 -6.28
C ALA A 60 -4.86 0.40 -5.84
N GLY A 61 -4.69 1.72 -5.78
CA GLY A 61 -5.73 2.63 -5.27
C GLY A 61 -5.92 2.55 -3.76
N ILE A 62 -5.03 1.88 -3.04
CA ILE A 62 -5.11 1.71 -1.59
C ILE A 62 -4.64 3.01 -0.91
N GLU A 63 -5.55 3.67 -0.21
CA GLU A 63 -5.26 4.88 0.53
C GLU A 63 -4.39 4.56 1.76
N ILE A 64 -3.38 5.39 2.00
CA ILE A 64 -2.52 5.27 3.18
C ILE A 64 -3.00 6.25 4.24
N ARG A 65 -3.41 5.69 5.39
CA ARG A 65 -3.77 6.46 6.58
C ARG A 65 -2.67 6.33 7.63
N TRP A 66 -2.12 7.45 8.08
CA TRP A 66 -1.07 7.45 9.08
C TRP A 66 -1.64 7.22 10.48
N THR A 67 -1.01 6.35 11.26
CA THR A 67 -1.38 6.09 12.67
C THR A 67 -0.18 6.28 13.60
N THR A 68 -0.47 6.62 14.85
CA THR A 68 0.48 6.59 15.98
C THR A 68 0.28 5.35 16.85
N ASN A 69 -0.70 4.50 16.52
CA ASN A 69 -0.95 3.25 17.22
C ASN A 69 -0.25 2.09 16.49
N LEU A 70 0.61 1.37 17.20
CA LEU A 70 1.28 0.19 16.65
C LEU A 70 0.31 -0.94 16.36
N ALA A 71 -0.78 -1.08 17.14
CA ALA A 71 -1.76 -2.15 16.93
C ALA A 71 -2.51 -2.03 15.59
N ASP A 72 -2.56 -0.83 15.02
CA ASP A 72 -3.19 -0.57 13.73
C ASP A 72 -2.18 -0.60 12.55
N HIS A 73 -0.90 -0.90 12.80
CA HIS A 73 0.07 -0.97 11.72
C HIS A 73 -0.26 -2.10 10.73
N LEU A 74 -0.25 -1.78 9.44
CA LEU A 74 -0.57 -2.66 8.30
C LEU A 74 -2.01 -3.17 8.28
N ARG A 75 -2.89 -2.66 9.15
CA ARG A 75 -4.29 -3.04 9.16
C ARG A 75 -4.98 -2.52 7.90
N LEU A 76 -5.59 -3.41 7.12
CA LEU A 76 -6.53 -3.04 6.07
C LEU A 76 -7.95 -2.89 6.62
N VAL A 77 -8.62 -1.84 6.18
CA VAL A 77 -9.99 -1.49 6.50
C VAL A 77 -10.67 -0.97 5.22
N ASP A 78 -11.99 -0.81 5.27
CA ASP A 78 -12.80 -0.25 4.18
C ASP A 78 -12.71 -1.10 2.90
N ASP A 79 -12.99 -2.40 3.01
CA ASP A 79 -13.02 -3.36 1.89
C ASP A 79 -11.73 -3.33 1.05
N ASP A 80 -10.61 -3.47 1.77
CA ASP A 80 -9.25 -3.44 1.27
C ASP A 80 -8.82 -2.14 0.56
N GLN A 81 -9.53 -1.03 0.79
CA GLN A 81 -9.20 0.26 0.20
C GLN A 81 -8.29 1.14 1.06
N VAL A 82 -8.21 0.92 2.38
CA VAL A 82 -7.43 1.79 3.28
C VAL A 82 -6.47 0.95 4.12
N VAL A 83 -5.18 1.31 4.11
CA VAL A 83 -4.16 0.71 4.98
C VAL A 83 -3.65 1.71 6.00
N PHE A 84 -3.61 1.29 7.27
CA PHE A 84 -3.03 2.07 8.34
C PHE A 84 -1.52 1.84 8.46
N ILE A 85 -0.72 2.89 8.49
CA ILE A 85 0.74 2.79 8.60
C ILE A 85 1.23 3.60 9.80
N PHE A 86 1.92 2.91 10.71
CA PHE A 86 2.59 3.54 11.84
C PHE A 86 3.81 4.31 11.36
N HIS A 87 3.91 5.59 11.70
CA HIS A 87 4.93 6.47 11.12
C HIS A 87 6.07 6.86 12.06
N CYS A 88 5.95 6.65 13.37
CA CYS A 88 6.93 7.16 14.34
C CYS A 88 8.19 6.25 14.44
N ALA A 89 9.03 6.23 13.41
CA ALA A 89 10.28 5.46 13.39
C ALA A 89 11.25 5.84 14.52
N SER A 90 11.26 7.11 14.94
CA SER A 90 12.04 7.60 16.08
C SER A 90 11.65 6.93 17.40
N PHE A 91 10.35 6.65 17.59
CA PHE A 91 9.86 5.94 18.77
C PHE A 91 10.41 4.51 18.82
N LEU A 92 10.38 3.80 17.69
CA LEU A 92 10.90 2.43 17.60
C LEU A 92 12.41 2.37 17.89
N GLN A 93 13.17 3.33 17.35
CA GLN A 93 14.61 3.42 17.59
C GLN A 93 14.94 3.74 19.05
N LEU A 94 14.15 4.61 19.69
CA LEU A 94 14.31 4.94 21.10
C LEU A 94 14.02 3.71 21.98
N GLN A 95 12.90 3.02 21.73
CA GLN A 95 12.52 1.80 22.46
C GLN A 95 13.56 0.70 22.31
N LYS A 96 14.18 0.56 21.14
CA LYS A 96 15.25 -0.41 20.92
C LYS A 96 16.51 -0.12 21.75
N GLY A 97 16.77 1.14 22.09
CA GLY A 97 17.90 1.55 22.93
C GLY A 97 17.63 1.50 24.44
N LEU A 98 16.40 1.18 24.85
CA LEU A 98 16.01 1.07 26.26
C LEU A 98 16.15 -0.38 26.74
N ASP A 99 16.91 -0.60 27.82
CA ASP A 99 17.12 -1.93 28.41
C ASP A 99 15.84 -2.58 28.97
N ASN A 100 14.82 -1.77 29.29
CA ASN A 100 13.52 -2.20 29.85
C ASN A 100 12.34 -1.90 28.91
N SER A 101 12.52 -2.06 27.61
CA SER A 101 11.42 -1.92 26.64
C SER A 101 10.28 -2.90 26.95
N PRO A 102 9.00 -2.45 26.98
CA PRO A 102 7.84 -3.32 27.13
C PRO A 102 7.59 -4.18 25.87
N PHE A 103 8.28 -3.89 24.76
CA PHE A 103 8.17 -4.60 23.50
C PHE A 103 9.37 -5.53 23.25
N PRO A 104 9.15 -6.72 22.66
CA PRO A 104 10.22 -7.59 22.19
C PRO A 104 11.11 -6.89 21.15
N ALA A 105 12.43 -7.00 21.29
CA ALA A 105 13.37 -6.38 20.34
C ALA A 105 13.16 -6.84 18.88
N SER A 106 12.75 -8.09 18.69
CA SER A 106 12.40 -8.65 17.39
C SER A 106 11.19 -7.98 16.75
N PHE A 107 10.18 -7.62 17.55
CA PHE A 107 8.98 -6.94 17.06
C PHE A 107 9.30 -5.51 16.59
N LEU A 108 10.12 -4.79 17.36
CA LEU A 108 10.56 -3.43 17.00
C LEU A 108 11.41 -3.44 15.72
N GLN A 109 12.32 -4.41 15.60
CA GLN A 109 13.15 -4.56 14.41
C GLN A 109 12.29 -4.90 13.19
N GLU A 110 11.38 -5.85 13.32
CA GLU A 110 10.50 -6.24 12.22
C GLU A 110 9.62 -5.07 11.78
N THR A 111 9.11 -4.26 12.71
CA THR A 111 8.36 -3.05 12.40
C THR A 111 9.23 -2.05 11.63
N LEU A 112 10.49 -1.83 12.02
CA LEU A 112 11.42 -1.01 11.23
C LEU A 112 11.68 -1.59 9.84
N ASP A 113 11.77 -2.91 9.71
CA ASP A 113 11.98 -3.59 8.43
C ASP A 113 10.75 -3.44 7.52
N THR A 114 9.52 -3.53 8.05
CA THR A 114 8.29 -3.24 7.29
C THR A 114 8.23 -1.79 6.80
N LEU A 115 8.72 -0.83 7.60
CA LEU A 115 8.85 0.55 7.17
C LEU A 115 9.90 0.73 6.07
N ALA A 116 11.05 0.04 6.17
CA ALA A 116 12.08 0.04 5.13
C ALA A 116 11.61 -0.67 3.83
N LEU A 117 10.69 -1.63 3.95
CA LEU A 117 10.03 -2.29 2.83
C LEU A 117 9.09 -1.32 2.10
N LEU A 118 8.23 -0.61 2.84
CA LEU A 118 7.22 0.28 2.29
C LEU A 118 7.79 1.63 1.83
N PHE A 119 8.80 2.14 2.53
CA PHE A 119 9.46 3.42 2.27
C PHE A 119 10.96 3.21 2.00
N PRO A 120 11.33 2.56 0.88
CA PRO A 120 12.73 2.29 0.60
C PRO A 120 13.48 3.60 0.35
N SER A 121 14.57 3.83 1.08
CA SER A 121 15.42 5.02 0.91
C SER A 121 16.08 5.10 -0.47
N SER A 122 16.18 3.98 -1.19
CA SER A 122 16.70 3.89 -2.55
C SER A 122 15.74 4.44 -3.62
N ASP A 123 14.47 4.66 -3.28
CA ASP A 123 13.46 5.17 -4.20
C ASP A 123 13.27 6.68 -4.02
N ASN A 124 13.90 7.45 -4.90
CA ASN A 124 13.84 8.92 -4.89
C ASN A 124 12.40 9.45 -5.00
N GLU A 125 11.53 8.71 -5.69
CA GLU A 125 10.16 9.14 -5.88
C GLU A 125 9.31 8.95 -4.62
N THR A 126 9.45 7.79 -3.97
CA THR A 126 8.78 7.51 -2.69
C THR A 126 9.27 8.45 -1.60
N THR A 127 10.57 8.76 -1.58
CA THR A 127 11.13 9.73 -0.62
C THR A 127 10.69 11.17 -0.90
N SER A 128 10.59 11.59 -2.15
CA SER A 128 10.04 12.90 -2.53
C SER A 128 8.57 13.04 -2.13
N TRP A 129 7.76 12.02 -2.40
CA TRP A 129 6.36 11.96 -1.98
C TRP A 129 6.23 11.98 -0.46
N LEU A 130 7.06 11.26 0.28
CA LEU A 130 7.01 11.28 1.75
C LEU A 130 7.35 12.67 2.32
N LYS A 131 8.30 13.38 1.71
CA LYS A 131 8.66 14.76 2.09
C LYS A 131 7.53 15.77 1.84
N SER A 132 6.64 15.51 0.87
CA SER A 132 5.52 16.41 0.61
C SER A 132 4.39 16.27 1.63
N ILE A 133 4.41 15.24 2.47
CA ILE A 133 3.39 15.04 3.50
C ILE A 133 3.83 15.76 4.78
N ALA A 134 3.02 16.72 5.21
CA ALA A 134 3.26 17.44 6.46
C ALA A 134 3.06 16.51 7.68
N LYS A 135 3.89 16.68 8.72
CA LYS A 135 3.81 16.00 10.03
C LYS A 135 4.18 14.51 10.07
N ILE A 136 5.03 14.03 9.17
CA ILE A 136 5.61 12.68 9.24
C ILE A 136 6.98 12.70 9.92
N ASP A 137 7.33 11.61 10.63
CA ASP A 137 8.64 11.43 11.24
C ASP A 137 9.77 11.43 10.19
N PRO A 138 10.73 12.38 10.26
CA PRO A 138 11.84 12.44 9.32
C PRO A 138 12.71 11.19 9.32
N ARG A 139 12.71 10.39 10.40
CA ARG A 139 13.51 9.16 10.48
C ARG A 139 13.00 8.03 9.59
N LEU A 140 11.75 8.10 9.12
CA LEU A 140 11.24 7.15 8.11
C LEU A 140 12.09 7.17 6.83
N LEU A 141 12.54 8.36 6.41
CA LEU A 141 13.42 8.52 5.24
C LEU A 141 14.80 7.85 5.44
N LYS A 142 15.17 7.60 6.70
CA LYS A 142 16.46 7.02 7.09
C LYS A 142 16.35 5.53 7.46
N CYS A 143 15.17 4.90 7.38
CA CYS A 143 14.98 3.48 7.69
C CYS A 143 15.73 2.52 6.75
N GLY A 144 16.38 3.02 5.70
CA GLY A 144 17.16 2.20 4.78
C GLY A 144 16.28 1.60 3.67
N SER A 145 16.81 0.56 3.01
CA SER A 145 16.11 -0.16 1.95
C SER A 145 16.40 -1.65 2.09
N LEU A 146 15.36 -2.47 2.20
CA LEU A 146 15.52 -3.92 2.31
C LEU A 146 16.02 -4.53 1.00
N ARG A 147 17.00 -5.42 1.11
CA ARG A 147 17.52 -6.22 -0.01
C ARG A 147 16.49 -7.23 -0.48
N THR A 148 16.61 -7.68 -1.73
CA THR A 148 15.68 -8.65 -2.34
C THR A 148 15.44 -9.94 -1.53
N ARG A 149 16.42 -10.36 -0.70
CA ARG A 149 16.31 -11.54 0.18
C ARG A 149 15.52 -11.26 1.46
N GLU A 150 15.60 -10.03 1.97
CA GLU A 150 14.90 -9.58 3.18
C GLU A 150 13.40 -9.35 2.90
N ARG A 151 13.04 -9.06 1.64
CA ARG A 151 11.65 -8.88 1.17
C ARG A 151 10.83 -10.19 1.05
N ARG A 152 11.24 -11.25 1.73
CA ARG A 152 10.44 -12.48 1.83
C ARG A 152 9.49 -12.34 3.01
N LEU A 153 8.22 -12.65 2.79
CA LEU A 153 7.20 -12.68 3.83
C LEU A 153 7.60 -13.58 5.00
N GLU A 154 8.36 -14.64 4.73
CA GLU A 154 8.90 -15.56 5.73
C GLU A 154 9.77 -14.92 6.82
N ASN A 155 10.39 -13.76 6.55
CA ASN A 155 11.23 -13.05 7.50
C ASN A 155 10.42 -12.19 8.48
N PHE A 156 9.14 -11.97 8.17
CA PHE A 156 8.21 -11.24 9.01
C PHE A 156 7.39 -12.27 9.78
N ASN A 157 7.53 -12.26 11.11
CA ASN A 157 6.85 -13.17 12.03
C ASN A 157 5.69 -12.50 12.77
N TYR A 158 5.78 -11.20 13.07
CA TYR A 158 4.73 -10.45 13.76
C TYR A 158 3.73 -9.85 12.78
N TRP A 159 4.22 -9.33 11.65
CA TRP A 159 3.42 -8.66 10.62
C TRP A 159 3.12 -9.55 9.41
N HIS A 160 3.39 -10.86 9.49
CA HIS A 160 3.24 -11.78 8.38
C HIS A 160 1.83 -11.72 7.78
N ASP A 161 0.81 -12.04 8.57
CA ASP A 161 -0.56 -12.20 8.11
C ASP A 161 -1.09 -10.88 7.51
N GLN A 162 -0.78 -9.74 8.14
CA GLN A 162 -1.15 -8.41 7.61
C GLN A 162 -0.44 -8.11 6.28
N LEU A 163 0.84 -8.47 6.14
CA LEU A 163 1.57 -8.32 4.87
C LEU A 163 1.04 -9.28 3.80
N VAL A 164 0.60 -10.49 4.16
CA VAL A 164 -0.03 -11.42 3.21
C VAL A 164 -1.33 -10.81 2.68
N ILE A 165 -2.21 -10.33 3.57
CA ILE A 165 -3.48 -9.69 3.21
C ILE A 165 -3.21 -8.45 2.35
N LEU A 166 -2.32 -7.56 2.78
CA LEU A 166 -1.98 -6.35 2.02
C LEU A 166 -1.38 -6.66 0.65
N LYS A 167 -0.56 -7.71 0.55
CA LYS A 167 -0.01 -8.16 -0.71
C LYS A 167 -1.10 -8.74 -1.61
N GLN A 168 -2.02 -9.54 -1.06
CA GLN A 168 -3.14 -10.08 -1.82
C GLN A 168 -4.04 -8.97 -2.34
N ALA A 169 -4.44 -8.02 -1.49
CA ALA A 169 -5.19 -6.82 -1.88
C ALA A 169 -4.44 -6.02 -2.96
N PHE A 170 -3.12 -5.87 -2.82
CA PHE A 170 -2.32 -5.25 -3.87
C PHE A 170 -2.35 -6.07 -5.16
N ASP A 171 -2.11 -7.38 -5.15
CA ASP A 171 -2.05 -8.19 -6.38
C ASP A 171 -3.43 -8.35 -7.07
N GLU A 172 -4.53 -8.37 -6.31
CA GLU A 172 -5.91 -8.48 -6.82
C GLU A 172 -6.47 -7.14 -7.31
N SER A 173 -5.96 -6.01 -6.80
CA SER A 173 -6.40 -4.69 -7.23
C SER A 173 -6.24 -4.50 -8.75
N SER A 174 -7.35 -4.27 -9.43
CA SER A 174 -7.36 -3.93 -10.85
C SER A 174 -7.27 -2.42 -11.02
N PRO A 175 -6.41 -1.90 -11.91
CA PRO A 175 -6.31 -0.48 -12.18
C PRO A 175 -7.66 0.04 -12.72
N ARG A 176 -8.34 0.87 -11.92
CA ARG A 176 -9.66 1.46 -12.24
C ARG A 176 -9.53 2.65 -13.19
N ASN A 177 -8.40 3.36 -13.14
CA ASN A 177 -8.17 4.58 -13.92
C ASN A 177 -7.08 4.40 -14.99
N ILE A 178 -7.17 5.14 -16.10
CA ILE A 178 -6.15 5.15 -17.17
C ILE A 178 -4.77 5.56 -16.63
N SER A 179 -4.73 6.49 -15.68
CA SER A 179 -3.50 6.90 -14.98
C SER A 179 -2.89 5.74 -14.17
N GLN A 180 -3.72 4.91 -13.52
CA GLN A 180 -3.25 3.72 -12.81
C GLN A 180 -2.71 2.69 -13.79
N TRP A 181 -3.42 2.45 -14.91
CA TRP A 181 -2.97 1.59 -16.01
C TRP A 181 -1.62 2.02 -16.60
N TRP A 182 -1.35 3.32 -16.69
CA TRP A 182 -0.06 3.81 -17.17
C TRP A 182 1.09 3.40 -16.24
N PHE A 183 0.88 3.42 -14.93
CA PHE A 183 1.89 3.07 -13.93
C PHE A 183 1.92 1.59 -13.55
N ASP A 184 0.86 0.86 -13.86
CA ASP A 184 0.78 -0.56 -13.63
C ASP A 184 1.68 -1.34 -14.61
N ARG A 185 2.89 -1.64 -14.15
CA ARG A 185 3.88 -2.46 -14.85
C ARG A 185 3.89 -3.91 -14.36
N ARG A 186 2.93 -4.33 -13.50
CA ARG A 186 2.94 -5.65 -12.83
C ARG A 186 2.83 -6.79 -13.83
N ASN A 187 2.07 -6.60 -14.90
CA ASN A 187 1.93 -7.56 -15.98
C ASN A 187 2.17 -6.89 -17.34
N GLY A 188 3.41 -7.00 -17.84
CA GLY A 188 3.80 -6.36 -19.10
C GLY A 188 2.90 -6.75 -20.27
N VAL A 189 2.43 -8.00 -20.31
CA VAL A 189 1.53 -8.49 -21.38
C VAL A 189 0.20 -7.74 -21.37
N GLN A 190 -0.46 -7.65 -20.21
CA GLN A 190 -1.73 -6.91 -20.09
C GLN A 190 -1.54 -5.43 -20.44
N TRP A 191 -0.45 -4.82 -19.99
CA TRP A 191 -0.09 -3.44 -20.32
C TRP A 191 -0.01 -3.22 -21.84
N TYR A 192 0.73 -4.08 -22.56
CA TYR A 192 0.81 -4.00 -24.03
C TYR A 192 -0.55 -4.21 -24.69
N THR A 193 -1.32 -5.21 -24.28
CA THR A 193 -2.65 -5.50 -24.87
C THR A 193 -3.59 -4.31 -24.75
N PHE A 194 -3.60 -3.63 -23.59
CA PHE A 194 -4.44 -2.45 -23.37
C PHE A 194 -4.05 -1.28 -24.30
N TRP A 195 -2.77 -0.94 -24.38
CA TRP A 195 -2.32 0.15 -25.26
C TRP A 195 -2.47 -0.17 -26.74
N ILE A 196 -2.27 -1.42 -27.14
CA ILE A 196 -2.56 -1.88 -28.51
C ILE A 196 -4.05 -1.73 -28.81
N ALA A 197 -4.94 -2.12 -27.90
CA ALA A 197 -6.38 -1.98 -28.10
C ALA A 197 -6.79 -0.51 -28.28
N ILE A 198 -6.24 0.41 -27.46
CA ILE A 198 -6.47 1.86 -27.62
C ILE A 198 -5.97 2.36 -28.98
N LEU A 199 -4.77 1.94 -29.40
CA LEU A 199 -4.20 2.34 -30.68
C LEU A 199 -5.06 1.85 -31.85
N VAL A 200 -5.47 0.58 -31.84
CA VAL A 200 -6.35 0.01 -32.87
C VAL A 200 -7.67 0.77 -32.92
N PHE A 201 -8.29 1.03 -31.76
CA PHE A 201 -9.54 1.79 -31.68
C PHE A 201 -9.42 3.21 -32.25
N ALA A 202 -8.34 3.93 -31.90
CA ALA A 202 -8.09 5.27 -32.41
C ALA A 202 -7.89 5.28 -33.93
N VAL A 203 -7.14 4.31 -34.46
CA VAL A 203 -6.92 4.14 -35.91
C VAL A 203 -8.23 3.81 -36.62
N THR A 204 -9.07 2.94 -36.06
CA THR A 204 -10.40 2.61 -36.62
C THR A 204 -11.31 3.84 -36.69
N ILE A 205 -11.38 4.65 -35.63
CA ILE A 205 -12.15 5.89 -35.64
C ILE A 205 -11.63 6.86 -36.71
N PHE A 206 -10.31 7.03 -36.79
CA PHE A 206 -9.70 7.91 -37.76
C PHE A 206 -10.06 7.52 -39.21
N PHE A 207 -9.92 6.24 -39.56
CA PHE A 207 -10.32 5.76 -40.88
C PHE A 207 -11.83 5.91 -41.12
N GLY A 208 -12.67 5.65 -40.12
CA GLY A 208 -14.11 5.85 -40.22
C GLY A 208 -14.50 7.31 -40.50
N VAL A 209 -13.81 8.28 -39.87
CA VAL A 209 -14.02 9.71 -40.13
C VAL A 209 -13.59 10.09 -41.55
N VAL A 210 -12.41 9.64 -42.00
CA VAL A 210 -11.93 9.90 -43.36
C VAL A 210 -12.92 9.37 -44.40
N GLN A 211 -13.37 8.13 -44.23
CA GLN A 211 -14.36 7.51 -45.12
C GLN A 211 -15.70 8.25 -45.12
N SER A 212 -16.16 8.72 -43.95
CA SER A 212 -17.40 9.50 -43.86
C SER A 212 -17.28 10.84 -44.60
N VAL A 213 -16.13 11.51 -44.51
CA VAL A 213 -15.89 12.79 -45.21
C VAL A 213 -15.79 12.58 -46.71
N GLU A 214 -15.06 11.55 -47.16
CA GLU A 214 -14.97 11.20 -48.58
C GLU A 214 -16.34 10.85 -49.17
N GLY A 215 -17.14 10.06 -48.45
CA GLY A 215 -18.51 9.73 -48.85
C GLY A 215 -19.39 10.97 -48.96
N ALA A 216 -19.33 11.89 -47.98
CA ALA A 216 -20.10 13.13 -48.02
C ALA A 216 -19.69 14.05 -49.19
N LEU A 217 -18.37 14.16 -49.46
CA LEU A 217 -17.85 14.92 -50.60
C LEU A 217 -18.27 14.32 -51.94
N GLN A 218 -18.22 12.99 -52.08
CA GLN A 218 -18.67 12.31 -53.29
C GLN A 218 -20.14 12.56 -53.59
N VAL A 219 -21.01 12.47 -52.57
CA VAL A 219 -22.44 12.76 -52.72
C VAL A 219 -22.68 14.22 -53.09
N TYR A 220 -21.97 15.16 -52.46
CA TYR A 220 -22.09 16.59 -52.78
C TYR A 220 -21.64 16.92 -54.21
N LEU A 221 -20.51 16.36 -54.66
CA LEU A 221 -20.04 16.55 -56.03
C LEU A 221 -21.01 15.95 -57.05
N ALA A 222 -21.58 14.78 -56.77
CA ALA A 222 -22.58 14.14 -57.62
C ALA A 222 -23.85 15.00 -57.73
N TYR A 223 -24.37 15.52 -56.61
CA TYR A 223 -25.54 16.41 -56.60
C TYR A 223 -25.31 17.69 -57.41
N LYS A 224 -24.12 18.29 -57.30
CA LYS A 224 -23.76 19.51 -58.06
C LYS A 224 -23.58 19.24 -59.57
N SER A 225 -23.26 18.00 -59.95
CA SER A 225 -23.05 17.61 -61.34
C SER A 225 -24.33 17.23 -62.09
N MET A 226 -25.46 17.11 -61.37
CA MET A 226 -26.82 16.97 -61.91
C MET A 226 -27.45 18.34 -62.16
#